data_AF-A0A8S3YNZ7-F1
#
_entry.id   AF-A0A8S3YNZ7-F1
#
_cell.length_a   1.000
_cell.length_b   1.000
_cell.length_c   1.000
_cell.angle_alpha   90.00
_cell.angle_beta   90.00
_cell.angle_gamma   90.00
#
_symmetry.space_group_name_H-M   'P 1'
#
loop_
_entity.id
_entity.type
_entity.pdbx_description
1 polymer ?
#
loop_
_entity_poly.entity_id
_entity_poly.type
_entity_poly.pdbx_seq_one_letter_code
_entity_poly.pdbx_strand_id
1 'polypeptide(L)'
;MSPSVSTSALFVFTAVLCTDICSQYHFGNDRDPLHQKYSYFSESERLRMKEASRDMFQFGYDGYMRNAFPEDELDPIHCRGRGPDYDNPDNININDVLGDYSLTLVESLSTLAVMGNSSEFKRAVKLVTEYVAFDRNSTVQVFEANIRMLGSLLSAHLIIIDPRQRLGDMSVPDYHDDLLELAHDLASRLLPAFSNTPTGIPYPRVSLTEGVPRNCLNETCTSGAGTLVLEFGVLSRLLKDPVYEAVARRAVTSLWQLRSNVTGLLGNVVNIQTGEWTGTMSGLGAGIDSFFEYLLKAYILFGESSDLKMFNESYESIKFHLRRG
;
A
#
# COMPACT_ATOMS: atom_id res chain seq x y z
N MET A 1 21.08 44.22 2.63
CA MET A 1 21.48 44.03 4.04
C MET A 1 20.48 43.09 4.68
N SER A 2 20.90 41.86 4.91
CA SER A 2 20.20 40.83 5.66
C SER A 2 20.05 41.23 7.13
N PRO A 3 19.12 40.60 7.85
CA PRO A 3 19.60 39.82 8.98
C PRO A 3 19.09 38.38 8.94
N SER A 4 20.06 37.49 9.09
CA SER A 4 19.92 36.07 9.37
C SER A 4 19.31 35.85 10.76
N VAL A 5 18.20 35.11 10.82
CA VAL A 5 17.75 34.47 12.07
C VAL A 5 18.19 33.01 12.02
N SER A 6 19.02 32.65 13.00
CA SER A 6 19.70 31.37 13.14
C SER A 6 18.71 30.22 13.34
N THR A 7 18.78 29.22 12.46
CA THR A 7 18.03 27.96 12.50
C THR A 7 18.47 26.99 13.61
N SER A 8 19.37 27.41 14.50
CA SER A 8 19.91 26.56 15.57
C SER A 8 19.06 26.52 16.85
N ALA A 9 17.98 27.30 16.95
CA ALA A 9 17.17 27.39 18.18
C ALA A 9 15.97 26.42 18.23
N LEU A 10 15.56 25.83 17.10
CA LEU A 10 14.38 24.96 17.05
C LEU A 10 14.66 23.49 17.41
N PHE A 11 15.92 23.05 17.30
CA PHE A 11 16.32 21.66 17.60
C PHE A 11 16.42 21.35 19.10
N VAL A 12 16.61 22.36 19.95
CA VAL A 12 16.72 22.17 21.41
C VAL A 12 15.35 22.00 22.07
N PHE A 13 14.27 22.56 21.50
CA PHE A 13 12.93 22.49 22.09
C PHE A 13 12.23 21.12 21.88
N THR A 14 12.61 20.36 20.85
CA THR A 14 12.09 19.02 20.59
C THR A 14 12.74 17.91 21.42
N ALA A 15 13.97 18.13 21.93
CA ALA A 15 14.66 17.13 22.76
C ALA A 15 14.17 17.12 24.22
N VAL A 16 13.64 18.23 24.73
CA VAL A 16 13.21 18.36 26.13
C VAL A 16 11.77 17.88 26.35
N LEU A 17 10.91 17.91 25.33
CA LEU A 17 9.53 17.41 25.46
C LEU A 17 9.41 15.88 25.35
N CYS A 18 10.40 15.20 24.77
CA CYS A 18 10.40 13.73 24.71
C CYS A 18 10.77 13.08 26.05
N THR A 19 11.48 13.79 26.92
CA THR A 19 11.79 13.29 28.28
C THR A 19 10.60 13.43 29.24
N ASP A 20 9.75 14.44 29.06
CA ASP A 20 8.62 14.69 29.97
C ASP A 20 7.32 13.94 29.60
N ILE A 21 7.11 13.59 28.32
CA ILE A 21 5.92 12.80 27.92
C ILE A 21 6.04 11.33 28.36
N CYS A 22 7.26 10.83 28.56
CA CYS A 22 7.50 9.50 29.13
C CYS A 22 7.16 9.42 30.63
N SER A 23 6.99 10.57 31.29
CA SER A 23 6.74 10.67 32.74
C SER A 23 5.24 10.72 33.09
N GLN A 24 4.36 11.06 32.14
CA GLN A 24 2.93 11.25 32.42
C GLN A 24 2.05 10.00 32.26
N TYR A 25 2.58 8.91 31.69
CA TYR A 25 1.94 7.60 31.78
C TYR A 25 2.62 6.78 32.86
N HIS A 26 2.11 6.89 34.09
CA HIS A 26 2.40 5.95 35.17
C HIS A 26 1.87 4.55 34.79
N PHE A 27 2.60 3.85 33.92
CA PHE A 27 2.63 2.39 33.97
C PHE A 27 3.34 2.03 35.27
N GLY A 28 2.60 1.43 36.21
CA GLY A 28 3.12 1.04 37.51
C GLY A 28 4.46 0.30 37.40
N ASN A 29 5.32 0.51 38.39
CA ASN A 29 6.69 -0.01 38.46
C ASN A 29 6.79 -1.55 38.59
N ASP A 30 5.68 -2.28 38.46
CA ASP A 30 5.68 -3.75 38.37
C ASP A 30 5.90 -4.17 36.91
N ARG A 31 7.12 -3.93 36.41
CA ARG A 31 7.53 -4.50 35.13
C ARG A 31 7.65 -6.01 35.31
N ASP A 32 6.69 -6.75 34.73
CA ASP A 32 6.74 -8.20 34.58
C ASP A 32 8.17 -8.66 34.22
N PRO A 33 8.73 -9.71 34.89
CA PRO A 33 10.02 -10.29 34.52
C PRO A 33 10.18 -10.57 33.02
N LEU A 34 9.10 -10.90 32.30
CA LEU A 34 9.11 -11.05 30.85
C LEU A 34 9.32 -9.71 30.14
N HIS A 35 8.68 -8.64 30.61
CA HIS A 35 8.90 -7.31 30.07
C HIS A 35 10.35 -6.87 30.29
N GLN A 36 10.94 -7.02 31.48
CA GLN A 36 12.36 -6.69 31.67
C GLN A 36 13.31 -7.54 30.81
N LYS A 37 12.97 -8.81 30.56
CA LYS A 37 13.78 -9.73 29.76
C LYS A 37 13.69 -9.47 28.26
N TYR A 38 12.55 -8.99 27.76
CA TYR A 38 12.28 -8.84 26.32
C TYR A 38 11.99 -7.40 25.87
N SER A 39 11.98 -6.41 26.78
CA SER A 39 11.66 -5.01 26.42
C SER A 39 12.76 -4.31 25.64
N TYR A 40 13.99 -4.84 25.66
CA TYR A 40 15.11 -4.22 24.97
C TYR A 40 15.99 -5.28 24.32
N PHE A 41 16.35 -5.04 23.07
CA PHE A 41 17.45 -5.74 22.41
C PHE A 41 18.73 -4.97 22.69
N SER A 42 19.81 -5.67 23.02
CA SER A 42 21.13 -5.02 23.09
C SER A 42 21.51 -4.46 21.72
N GLU A 43 22.34 -3.41 21.67
CA GLU A 43 22.73 -2.80 20.40
C GLU A 43 23.44 -3.79 19.46
N SER A 44 24.25 -4.69 20.02
CA SER A 44 24.89 -5.77 19.25
C SER A 44 23.87 -6.77 18.70
N GLU A 45 22.84 -7.10 19.47
CA GLU A 45 21.76 -7.98 19.01
C GLU A 45 20.90 -7.31 17.94
N ARG A 46 20.57 -6.02 18.11
CA ARG A 46 19.87 -5.22 17.11
C ARG A 46 20.63 -5.19 15.79
N LEU A 47 21.94 -4.95 15.81
CA LEU A 47 22.78 -4.96 14.62
C LEU A 47 22.84 -6.36 13.99
N ARG A 48 23.03 -7.41 14.80
CA ARG A 48 23.03 -8.81 14.31
C ARG A 48 21.71 -9.19 13.64
N MET A 49 20.57 -8.84 14.24
CA MET A 49 19.24 -9.11 13.68
C MET A 49 18.97 -8.28 12.42
N LYS A 50 19.42 -7.02 12.38
CA LYS A 50 19.36 -6.19 11.17
C LYS A 50 20.07 -6.86 9.99
N GLU A 51 21.30 -7.34 10.20
CA GLU A 51 22.07 -8.03 9.16
C GLU A 51 21.41 -9.35 8.76
N ALA A 52 20.91 -10.14 9.73
CA ALA A 52 20.18 -11.37 9.44
C ALA A 52 18.92 -11.15 8.59
N SER A 53 18.17 -10.06 8.83
CA SER A 53 17.02 -9.69 7.99
C SER A 53 17.44 -9.32 6.57
N ARG A 54 18.58 -8.63 6.40
CA ARG A 54 19.13 -8.31 5.07
C ARG A 54 19.53 -9.59 4.32
N ASP A 55 20.18 -10.53 5.00
CA ASP A 55 20.62 -11.80 4.40
C ASP A 55 19.40 -12.66 4.00
N MET A 56 18.34 -12.68 4.82
CA MET A 56 17.07 -13.34 4.46
C MET A 56 16.41 -12.74 3.23
N PHE A 57 16.36 -11.40 3.14
CA PHE A 57 15.83 -10.73 1.96
C PHE A 57 16.64 -11.08 0.71
N GLN A 58 17.98 -11.01 0.79
CA GLN A 58 18.85 -11.33 -0.33
C GLN A 58 18.68 -12.79 -0.78
N PHE A 59 18.57 -13.73 0.16
CA PHE A 59 18.29 -15.14 -0.14
C PHE A 59 16.99 -15.31 -0.95
N GLY A 60 15.91 -14.66 -0.52
CA GLY A 60 14.61 -14.70 -1.22
C GLY A 60 14.69 -14.05 -2.60
N TYR A 61 15.25 -12.84 -2.68
CA TYR A 61 15.41 -12.08 -3.92
C TYR A 61 16.25 -12.84 -4.94
N ASP A 62 17.42 -13.37 -4.55
CA ASP A 62 18.27 -14.18 -5.43
C ASP A 62 17.60 -15.49 -5.84
N GLY A 63 16.79 -16.06 -4.95
CA GLY A 63 15.94 -17.21 -5.27
C GLY A 63 14.98 -16.91 -6.42
N TYR A 64 14.26 -15.79 -6.32
CA TYR A 64 13.35 -15.31 -7.36
C TYR A 64 14.08 -15.00 -8.67
N MET A 65 15.15 -14.20 -8.61
CA MET A 65 15.90 -13.79 -9.81
C MET A 65 16.51 -14.98 -10.57
N ARG A 66 16.85 -16.08 -9.88
CA ARG A 66 17.42 -17.27 -10.52
C ARG A 66 16.39 -18.23 -11.10
N ASN A 67 15.23 -18.37 -10.46
CA ASN A 67 14.31 -19.48 -10.74
C ASN A 67 12.92 -19.05 -11.24
N ALA A 68 12.57 -17.77 -11.10
CA ALA A 68 11.21 -17.30 -11.35
C ALA A 68 11.13 -16.10 -12.30
N PHE A 69 12.05 -15.14 -12.22
CA PHE A 69 12.06 -14.01 -13.14
C PHE A 69 12.02 -14.50 -14.61
N PRO A 70 11.10 -13.99 -15.47
CA PRO A 70 10.25 -12.80 -15.28
C PRO A 70 8.81 -13.05 -14.79
N GLU A 71 8.47 -14.26 -14.35
CA GLU A 71 7.14 -14.56 -13.80
C GLU A 71 6.83 -13.74 -12.53
N ASP A 72 5.56 -13.66 -12.13
CA ASP A 72 5.15 -12.80 -11.02
C ASP A 72 5.73 -13.22 -9.67
N GLU A 73 5.79 -14.52 -9.38
CA GLU A 73 6.26 -15.05 -8.11
C GLU A 73 7.13 -16.30 -8.27
N LEU A 74 7.93 -16.59 -7.24
CA LEU A 74 8.61 -17.86 -7.09
C LEU A 74 7.69 -18.87 -6.40
N ASP A 75 7.54 -20.06 -6.99
CA ASP A 75 7.13 -21.27 -6.28
C ASP A 75 8.40 -21.89 -5.64
N PRO A 76 8.63 -21.72 -4.33
CA PRO A 76 9.89 -22.11 -3.70
C PRO A 76 10.00 -23.62 -3.47
N ILE A 77 8.89 -24.37 -3.56
CA ILE A 77 8.91 -25.83 -3.40
C ILE A 77 9.34 -26.50 -4.71
N HIS A 78 8.85 -25.98 -5.83
CA HIS A 78 9.18 -26.51 -7.17
C HIS A 78 10.32 -25.77 -7.86
N CYS A 79 10.84 -24.69 -7.25
CA CYS A 79 11.90 -23.84 -7.80
C CYS A 79 11.59 -23.36 -9.23
N ARG A 80 10.38 -22.84 -9.45
CA ARG A 80 9.95 -22.31 -10.75
C ARG A 80 9.14 -21.03 -10.58
N GLY A 81 9.06 -20.24 -11.64
CA GLY A 81 8.17 -19.09 -11.69
C GLY A 81 6.69 -19.49 -11.72
N ARG A 82 5.85 -18.59 -11.22
CA ARG A 82 4.38 -18.70 -11.20
C ARG A 82 3.79 -17.36 -11.64
N GLY A 83 2.90 -17.42 -12.62
CA GLY A 83 2.05 -16.32 -13.08
C GLY A 83 0.57 -16.67 -12.94
N PRO A 84 -0.33 -16.00 -13.70
CA PRO A 84 -1.76 -16.31 -13.70
C PRO A 84 -2.04 -17.79 -13.99
N ASP A 85 -3.08 -18.33 -13.38
CA ASP A 85 -3.64 -19.65 -13.67
C ASP A 85 -4.52 -19.57 -14.93
N TYR A 86 -3.88 -19.78 -16.08
CA TYR A 86 -4.54 -19.78 -17.38
C TYR A 86 -5.49 -20.98 -17.58
N ASP A 87 -5.26 -22.08 -16.88
CA ASP A 87 -6.11 -23.28 -16.98
C ASP A 87 -7.42 -23.10 -16.20
N ASN A 88 -7.41 -22.26 -15.15
CA ASN A 88 -8.57 -21.93 -14.35
C ASN A 88 -8.69 -20.40 -14.11
N PRO A 89 -9.34 -19.66 -15.03
CA PRO A 89 -9.57 -18.22 -14.88
C PRO A 89 -10.30 -17.82 -13.59
N ASP A 90 -11.12 -18.70 -13.03
CA ASP A 90 -11.87 -18.48 -11.79
C ASP A 90 -11.03 -18.72 -10.51
N ASN A 91 -9.73 -19.05 -10.64
CA ASN A 91 -8.82 -19.20 -9.51
C ASN A 91 -8.41 -17.84 -8.91
N ILE A 92 -9.37 -17.20 -8.24
CA ILE A 92 -9.20 -15.86 -7.65
C ILE A 92 -8.03 -15.77 -6.66
N ASN A 93 -7.68 -16.87 -5.99
CA ASN A 93 -6.56 -16.87 -5.03
C ASN A 93 -5.19 -16.67 -5.70
N ILE A 94 -5.11 -16.92 -7.02
CA ILE A 94 -3.92 -16.71 -7.83
C ILE A 94 -4.11 -15.48 -8.72
N ASN A 95 -5.20 -15.46 -9.50
CA ASN A 95 -5.40 -14.48 -10.57
C ASN A 95 -5.72 -13.06 -10.06
N ASP A 96 -6.18 -12.91 -8.82
CA ASP A 96 -6.39 -11.57 -8.25
C ASP A 96 -5.08 -10.78 -8.13
N VAL A 97 -3.97 -11.49 -7.92
CA VAL A 97 -2.66 -10.93 -7.62
C VAL A 97 -1.68 -11.12 -8.77
N LEU A 98 -1.66 -12.29 -9.42
CA LEU A 98 -0.70 -12.59 -10.49
C LEU A 98 -1.30 -12.16 -11.83
N GLY A 99 -0.72 -11.12 -12.44
CA GLY A 99 -1.22 -10.46 -13.64
C GLY A 99 -0.32 -10.57 -14.86
N ASP A 100 0.75 -11.37 -14.82
CA ASP A 100 1.80 -11.50 -15.85
C ASP A 100 2.62 -10.20 -16.03
N TYR A 101 3.06 -9.61 -14.92
CA TYR A 101 3.72 -8.29 -14.89
C TYR A 101 4.96 -8.23 -13.97
N SER A 102 5.58 -9.38 -13.70
CA SER A 102 6.77 -9.52 -12.85
C SER A 102 6.60 -8.94 -11.43
N LEU A 103 5.46 -9.26 -10.78
CA LEU A 103 5.06 -8.74 -9.45
C LEU A 103 6.22 -8.63 -8.44
N THR A 104 6.92 -9.74 -8.17
CA THR A 104 7.98 -9.80 -7.14
C THR A 104 9.14 -8.85 -7.46
N LEU A 105 9.48 -8.67 -8.75
CA LEU A 105 10.52 -7.73 -9.16
C LEU A 105 10.13 -6.30 -8.77
N VAL A 106 8.89 -5.92 -9.07
CA VAL A 106 8.38 -4.56 -8.82
C VAL A 106 8.23 -4.31 -7.33
N GLU A 107 7.65 -5.23 -6.56
CA GLU A 107 7.51 -5.11 -5.09
C GLU A 107 8.85 -5.01 -4.37
N SER A 108 9.88 -5.67 -4.90
CA SER A 108 11.21 -5.69 -4.27
C SER A 108 11.96 -4.35 -4.38
N LEU A 109 11.59 -3.45 -5.29
CA LEU A 109 12.32 -2.20 -5.55
C LEU A 109 12.51 -1.35 -4.29
N SER A 110 11.42 -1.05 -3.58
CA SER A 110 11.49 -0.20 -2.38
C SER A 110 12.34 -0.86 -1.27
N THR A 111 12.25 -2.18 -1.12
CA THR A 111 13.04 -2.93 -0.14
C THR A 111 14.52 -2.94 -0.50
N LEU A 112 14.88 -3.11 -1.77
CA LEU A 112 16.28 -3.02 -2.24
C LEU A 112 16.90 -1.66 -1.86
N ALA A 113 16.14 -0.58 -2.05
CA ALA A 113 16.57 0.75 -1.64
C ALA A 113 16.72 0.88 -0.12
N VAL A 114 15.75 0.40 0.67
CA VAL A 114 15.79 0.43 2.14
C VAL A 114 16.96 -0.39 2.70
N MET A 115 17.31 -1.51 2.06
CA MET A 115 18.46 -2.33 2.42
C MET A 115 19.81 -1.71 2.00
N GLY A 116 19.79 -0.60 1.26
CA GLY A 116 20.98 0.12 0.80
C GLY A 116 21.68 -0.54 -0.38
N ASN A 117 21.05 -1.49 -1.08
CA ASN A 117 21.63 -2.16 -2.24
C ASN A 117 21.39 -1.34 -3.52
N SER A 118 22.08 -0.20 -3.61
CA SER A 118 21.94 0.76 -4.71
C SER A 118 22.20 0.16 -6.08
N SER A 119 23.25 -0.65 -6.23
CA SER A 119 23.58 -1.27 -7.52
C SER A 119 22.46 -2.20 -8.01
N GLU A 120 21.91 -3.04 -7.13
CA GLU A 120 20.82 -3.93 -7.50
C GLU A 120 19.50 -3.19 -7.69
N PHE A 121 19.22 -2.15 -6.89
CA PHE A 121 18.06 -1.28 -7.11
C PHE A 121 18.05 -0.71 -8.53
N LYS A 122 19.17 -0.09 -8.96
CA LYS A 122 19.28 0.49 -10.31
C LYS A 122 19.15 -0.57 -11.41
N ARG A 123 19.72 -1.76 -11.19
CA ARG A 123 19.57 -2.92 -12.10
C ARG A 123 18.10 -3.36 -12.19
N ALA A 124 17.43 -3.51 -11.05
CA ALA A 124 16.04 -3.95 -10.99
C ALA A 124 15.09 -2.94 -11.64
N VAL A 125 15.31 -1.62 -11.44
CA VAL A 125 14.55 -0.58 -12.16
C VAL A 125 14.67 -0.75 -13.67
N LYS A 126 15.87 -0.99 -14.20
CA LYS A 126 16.08 -1.25 -15.62
C LYS A 126 15.34 -2.50 -16.12
N LEU A 127 15.34 -3.57 -15.32
CA LEU A 127 14.58 -4.78 -15.65
C LEU A 127 13.07 -4.50 -15.66
N VAL A 128 12.56 -3.68 -14.73
CA VAL A 128 11.15 -3.27 -14.73
C VAL A 128 10.80 -2.54 -16.01
N THR A 129 11.60 -1.57 -16.44
CA THR A 129 11.34 -0.83 -17.69
C THR A 129 11.47 -1.68 -18.95
N GLU A 130 12.17 -2.81 -18.90
CA GLU A 130 12.37 -3.71 -20.03
C GLU A 130 11.29 -4.81 -20.13
N TYR A 131 10.82 -5.36 -18.99
CA TYR A 131 9.96 -6.54 -18.96
C TYR A 131 8.50 -6.26 -18.56
N VAL A 132 8.23 -5.21 -17.79
CA VAL A 132 6.89 -4.94 -17.26
C VAL A 132 6.04 -4.23 -18.31
N ALA A 133 4.87 -4.81 -18.59
CA ALA A 133 3.85 -4.23 -19.44
C ALA A 133 2.47 -4.65 -18.94
N PHE A 134 1.49 -3.74 -18.99
CA PHE A 134 0.13 -4.00 -18.52
C PHE A 134 -0.85 -4.34 -19.64
N ASP A 135 -0.38 -4.39 -20.90
CA ASP A 135 -1.18 -4.90 -22.03
C ASP A 135 -1.21 -6.43 -22.04
N ARG A 136 -1.76 -7.02 -20.97
CA ARG A 136 -1.84 -8.45 -20.73
C ARG A 136 -3.29 -8.89 -20.67
N ASN A 137 -3.59 -10.05 -21.24
CA ASN A 137 -4.91 -10.66 -21.14
C ASN A 137 -5.10 -11.33 -19.77
N SER A 138 -5.05 -10.51 -18.72
CA SER A 138 -5.14 -10.92 -17.33
C SER A 138 -6.23 -10.09 -16.65
N THR A 139 -7.06 -10.76 -15.85
CA THR A 139 -8.03 -10.09 -14.97
C THR A 139 -7.46 -10.07 -13.57
N VAL A 140 -7.26 -8.88 -13.03
CA VAL A 140 -6.66 -8.67 -11.70
C VAL A 140 -7.65 -8.02 -10.74
N GLN A 141 -7.40 -8.15 -9.45
CA GLN A 141 -8.16 -7.42 -8.44
C GLN A 141 -7.62 -5.99 -8.34
N VAL A 142 -8.53 -5.01 -8.41
CA VAL A 142 -8.19 -3.57 -8.39
C VAL A 142 -7.41 -3.21 -7.13
N PHE A 143 -7.83 -3.77 -5.99
CA PHE A 143 -7.17 -3.59 -4.70
C PHE A 143 -5.72 -4.07 -4.71
N GLU A 144 -5.49 -5.32 -5.13
CA GLU A 144 -4.15 -5.94 -5.12
C GLU A 144 -3.22 -5.24 -6.10
N ALA A 145 -3.67 -4.99 -7.34
CA ALA A 145 -2.89 -4.26 -8.33
C ALA A 145 -2.54 -2.83 -7.86
N ASN A 146 -3.45 -2.16 -7.14
CA ASN A 146 -3.20 -0.84 -6.58
C ASN A 146 -2.12 -0.87 -5.49
N ILE A 147 -2.32 -1.65 -4.42
CA ILE A 147 -1.42 -1.57 -3.26
C ILE A 147 -0.04 -2.18 -3.55
N ARG A 148 0.03 -3.16 -4.48
CA ARG A 148 1.27 -3.86 -4.82
C ARG A 148 2.01 -3.19 -5.95
N MET A 149 1.41 -3.16 -7.14
CA MET A 149 2.10 -2.70 -8.35
C MET A 149 2.15 -1.18 -8.40
N LEU A 150 1.00 -0.51 -8.33
CA LEU A 150 0.96 0.95 -8.42
C LEU A 150 1.71 1.60 -7.25
N GLY A 151 1.48 1.10 -6.03
CA GLY A 151 2.21 1.54 -4.84
C GLY A 151 3.74 1.38 -4.96
N SER A 152 4.21 0.25 -5.47
CA SER A 152 5.65 -0.01 -5.62
C SER A 152 6.30 0.81 -6.72
N LEU A 153 5.64 0.99 -7.87
CA LEU A 153 6.11 1.85 -8.95
C LEU A 153 6.25 3.31 -8.49
N LEU A 154 5.21 3.83 -7.81
CA LEU A 154 5.23 5.19 -7.26
C LEU A 154 6.28 5.34 -6.16
N SER A 155 6.42 4.34 -5.27
CA SER A 155 7.44 4.35 -4.22
C SER A 155 8.85 4.40 -4.81
N ALA A 156 9.16 3.52 -5.76
CA ALA A 156 10.46 3.48 -6.42
C ALA A 156 10.74 4.77 -7.22
N HIS A 157 9.74 5.29 -7.95
CA HIS A 157 9.84 6.57 -8.63
C HIS A 157 10.23 7.70 -7.66
N LEU A 158 9.50 7.84 -6.54
CA LEU A 158 9.78 8.86 -5.53
C LEU A 158 11.16 8.70 -4.88
N ILE A 159 11.64 7.47 -4.71
CA ILE A 159 13.01 7.18 -4.21
C ILE A 159 14.06 7.66 -5.21
N ILE A 160 13.88 7.39 -6.51
CA ILE A 160 14.81 7.79 -7.57
C ILE A 160 14.92 9.31 -7.63
N ILE A 161 13.79 10.03 -7.57
CA ILE A 161 13.76 11.48 -7.75
C ILE A 161 13.96 12.29 -6.45
N ASP A 162 14.06 11.67 -5.26
CA ASP A 162 14.25 12.41 -4.00
C ASP A 162 15.59 13.15 -4.01
N PRO A 163 15.63 14.48 -4.06
CA PRO A 163 16.89 15.24 -4.14
C PRO A 163 17.75 15.07 -2.87
N ARG A 164 17.18 14.56 -1.78
CA ARG A 164 17.90 14.31 -0.53
C ARG A 164 18.58 12.95 -0.48
N GLN A 165 18.20 12.01 -1.36
CA GLN A 165 18.79 10.66 -1.45
C GLN A 165 18.98 9.99 -0.08
N ARG A 166 17.92 9.98 0.74
CA ARG A 166 18.00 9.53 2.15
C ARG A 166 18.40 8.08 2.32
N LEU A 167 18.17 7.24 1.31
CA LEU A 167 18.48 5.82 1.30
C LEU A 167 19.83 5.52 0.61
N GLY A 168 20.67 6.55 0.40
CA GLY A 168 21.86 6.46 -0.44
C GLY A 168 21.55 6.87 -1.88
N ASP A 169 22.58 6.82 -2.74
CA ASP A 169 22.43 7.16 -4.16
C ASP A 169 21.61 6.09 -4.89
N MET A 170 20.30 6.33 -4.99
CA MET A 170 19.33 5.53 -5.74
C MET A 170 18.99 6.17 -7.09
N SER A 171 19.69 7.25 -7.48
CA SER A 171 19.46 7.90 -8.76
C SER A 171 19.80 6.96 -9.92
N VAL A 172 18.91 6.88 -10.90
CA VAL A 172 19.09 6.06 -12.10
C VAL A 172 19.56 6.98 -13.23
N PRO A 173 20.72 6.70 -13.86
CA PRO A 173 21.19 7.48 -15.01
C PRO A 173 20.17 7.45 -16.15
N ASP A 174 19.99 8.59 -16.82
CA ASP A 174 19.08 8.75 -17.96
C ASP A 174 17.62 8.33 -17.66
N TYR A 175 17.18 8.48 -16.41
CA TYR A 175 15.81 8.20 -16.00
C TYR A 175 14.85 9.29 -16.47
N HIS A 176 13.77 8.88 -17.16
CA HIS A 176 12.79 9.78 -17.78
C HIS A 176 11.39 9.52 -17.25
N ASP A 177 11.26 9.41 -15.92
CA ASP A 177 9.99 9.14 -15.25
C ASP A 177 9.33 7.81 -15.69
N ASP A 178 10.12 6.85 -16.19
CA ASP A 178 9.63 5.61 -16.80
C ASP A 178 8.71 4.80 -15.87
N LEU A 179 9.00 4.80 -14.55
CA LEU A 179 8.14 4.12 -13.57
C LEU A 179 6.83 4.88 -13.30
N LEU A 180 6.83 6.21 -13.44
CA LEU A 180 5.61 7.01 -13.37
C LEU A 180 4.74 6.79 -14.61
N GLU A 181 5.33 6.62 -15.79
CA GLU A 181 4.60 6.25 -17.01
C GLU A 181 3.94 4.87 -16.87
N LEU A 182 4.67 3.87 -16.36
CA LEU A 182 4.10 2.56 -16.03
C LEU A 182 2.99 2.65 -14.98
N ALA A 183 3.18 3.45 -13.93
CA ALA A 183 2.15 3.70 -12.91
C ALA A 183 0.88 4.32 -13.52
N HIS A 184 1.06 5.26 -14.45
CA HIS A 184 -0.04 5.89 -15.16
C HIS A 184 -0.78 4.91 -16.08
N ASP A 185 -0.07 4.06 -16.83
CA ASP A 185 -0.67 3.02 -17.68
C ASP A 185 -1.50 2.04 -16.85
N LEU A 186 -0.94 1.51 -15.76
CA LEU A 186 -1.67 0.61 -14.86
C LEU A 186 -2.92 1.29 -14.29
N ALA A 187 -2.79 2.48 -13.71
CA ALA A 187 -3.93 3.17 -13.10
C ALA A 187 -5.02 3.49 -14.13
N SER A 188 -4.64 3.86 -15.36
CA SER A 188 -5.58 4.06 -16.47
C SER A 188 -6.38 2.81 -16.79
N ARG A 189 -5.75 1.64 -16.74
CA ARG A 189 -6.40 0.33 -16.94
C ARG A 189 -7.28 -0.08 -15.75
N LEU A 190 -7.06 0.49 -14.56
CA LEU A 190 -7.92 0.29 -13.39
C LEU A 190 -9.17 1.21 -13.39
N LEU A 191 -9.14 2.36 -14.06
CA LEU A 191 -10.26 3.32 -14.10
C LEU A 191 -11.61 2.74 -14.56
N PRO A 192 -11.69 1.81 -15.52
CA PRO A 192 -12.95 1.18 -15.91
C PRO A 192 -13.74 0.58 -14.73
N ALA A 193 -13.06 0.12 -13.66
CA ALA A 193 -13.73 -0.42 -12.48
C ALA A 193 -14.65 0.58 -11.77
N PHE A 194 -14.43 1.89 -11.94
CA PHE A 194 -15.27 2.95 -11.35
C PHE A 194 -16.42 3.38 -12.28
N SER A 195 -16.51 2.81 -13.47
CA SER A 195 -17.54 3.16 -14.45
C SER A 195 -18.79 2.32 -14.22
N ASN A 196 -19.97 2.91 -14.47
CA ASN A 196 -21.27 2.25 -14.34
C ASN A 196 -21.56 1.68 -12.94
N THR A 197 -21.09 2.36 -11.89
CA THR A 197 -21.45 2.07 -10.50
C THR A 197 -22.19 3.27 -9.90
N PRO A 198 -23.53 3.21 -9.68
CA PRO A 198 -24.30 4.32 -9.14
C PRO A 198 -23.80 4.80 -7.77
N THR A 199 -23.21 3.90 -6.98
CA THR A 199 -22.62 4.21 -5.68
C THR A 199 -21.25 4.90 -5.80
N GLY A 200 -20.58 4.84 -6.96
CA GLY A 200 -19.20 5.28 -7.13
C GLY A 200 -18.15 4.36 -6.48
N ILE A 201 -18.57 3.22 -5.89
CA ILE A 201 -17.71 2.16 -5.37
C ILE A 201 -17.24 1.31 -6.57
N PRO A 202 -15.94 0.97 -6.69
CA PRO A 202 -15.43 0.27 -7.86
C PRO A 202 -15.83 -1.21 -7.87
N TYR A 203 -15.94 -1.78 -9.07
CA TYR A 203 -15.88 -3.22 -9.28
C TYR A 203 -14.59 -3.80 -8.66
N PRO A 204 -14.63 -5.02 -8.10
CA PRO A 204 -13.47 -5.61 -7.46
C PRO A 204 -12.36 -5.98 -8.45
N ARG A 205 -12.71 -6.24 -9.72
CA ARG A 205 -11.79 -6.78 -10.73
C ARG A 205 -11.90 -6.06 -12.05
N VAL A 206 -10.79 -6.08 -12.80
CA VAL A 206 -10.70 -5.51 -14.14
C VAL A 206 -9.74 -6.36 -15.00
N SER A 207 -10.11 -6.58 -16.26
CA SER A 207 -9.18 -7.03 -17.29
C SER A 207 -8.30 -5.87 -17.69
N LEU A 208 -6.98 -6.09 -17.69
CA LEU A 208 -6.02 -5.05 -18.05
C LEU A 208 -6.12 -4.61 -19.52
N THR A 209 -6.79 -5.40 -20.37
CA THR A 209 -6.99 -5.10 -21.80
C THR A 209 -8.44 -4.72 -22.13
N GLU A 210 -9.42 -5.37 -21.50
CA GLU A 210 -10.84 -5.23 -21.87
C GLU A 210 -11.68 -4.40 -20.90
N GLY A 211 -11.13 -3.99 -19.75
CA GLY A 211 -11.88 -3.31 -18.69
C GLY A 211 -12.70 -4.30 -17.84
N VAL A 212 -13.88 -3.90 -17.37
CA VAL A 212 -14.67 -4.74 -16.44
C VAL A 212 -15.21 -6.00 -17.14
N PRO A 213 -14.88 -7.22 -16.68
CA PRO A 213 -15.42 -8.45 -17.27
C PRO A 213 -16.95 -8.51 -17.23
N ARG A 214 -17.58 -9.08 -18.26
CA ARG A 214 -19.07 -9.09 -18.39
C ARG A 214 -19.78 -9.81 -17.24
N ASN A 215 -19.15 -10.82 -16.66
CA ASN A 215 -19.63 -11.63 -15.54
C ASN A 215 -19.00 -11.22 -14.20
N CYS A 216 -18.40 -10.03 -14.12
CA CYS A 216 -17.80 -9.54 -12.87
C CYS A 216 -18.86 -9.44 -11.77
N LEU A 217 -18.50 -9.88 -10.58
CA LEU A 217 -19.35 -9.76 -9.39
C LEU A 217 -19.56 -8.29 -9.05
N ASN A 218 -20.78 -7.97 -8.60
CA ASN A 218 -21.16 -6.63 -8.12
C ASN A 218 -20.83 -6.44 -6.62
N GLU A 219 -20.03 -7.33 -6.03
CA GLU A 219 -19.70 -7.31 -4.60
C GLU A 219 -18.21 -7.04 -4.41
N THR A 220 -17.89 -6.14 -3.49
CA THR A 220 -16.51 -5.85 -3.10
C THR A 220 -16.41 -5.70 -1.59
N CYS A 221 -15.22 -5.90 -1.03
CA CYS A 221 -15.00 -5.66 0.39
C CYS A 221 -14.67 -4.19 0.68
N THR A 222 -14.87 -3.77 1.92
CA THR A 222 -14.63 -2.39 2.39
C THR A 222 -13.18 -1.95 2.15
N SER A 223 -12.19 -2.79 2.46
CA SER A 223 -10.79 -2.54 2.13
C SER A 223 -10.57 -2.49 0.61
N GLY A 224 -11.16 -3.43 -0.12
CA GLY A 224 -11.00 -3.53 -1.57
C GLY A 224 -11.41 -2.28 -2.33
N ALA A 225 -12.45 -1.58 -1.85
CA ALA A 225 -12.92 -0.33 -2.43
C ALA A 225 -12.33 0.94 -1.80
N GLY A 226 -11.93 0.89 -0.52
CA GLY A 226 -11.50 2.08 0.23
C GLY A 226 -9.99 2.30 0.31
N THR A 227 -9.19 1.32 -0.10
CA THR A 227 -7.72 1.32 0.04
C THR A 227 -7.05 1.64 -1.30
N LEU A 228 -7.49 2.73 -1.93
CA LEU A 228 -6.98 3.20 -3.23
C LEU A 228 -6.43 4.64 -3.17
N VAL A 229 -6.79 5.39 -2.13
CA VAL A 229 -6.62 6.85 -2.11
C VAL A 229 -5.18 7.30 -1.97
N LEU A 230 -4.29 6.51 -1.36
CA LEU A 230 -2.88 6.89 -1.23
C LEU A 230 -2.20 6.88 -2.59
N GLU A 231 -2.30 5.77 -3.32
CA GLU A 231 -1.64 5.57 -4.60
C GLU A 231 -2.26 6.47 -5.67
N PHE A 232 -3.59 6.47 -5.80
CA PHE A 232 -4.29 7.33 -6.75
C PHE A 232 -4.08 8.82 -6.43
N GLY A 233 -4.01 9.18 -5.14
CA GLY A 233 -3.73 10.54 -4.70
C GLY A 233 -2.30 11.01 -4.99
N VAL A 234 -1.31 10.14 -4.80
CA VAL A 234 0.09 10.43 -5.17
C VAL A 234 0.21 10.56 -6.69
N LEU A 235 -0.36 9.61 -7.44
CA LEU A 235 -0.35 9.64 -8.90
C LEU A 235 -0.97 10.93 -9.45
N SER A 236 -2.16 11.30 -8.97
CA SER A 236 -2.82 12.55 -9.36
C SER A 236 -1.95 13.78 -9.16
N ARG A 237 -1.24 13.86 -8.03
CA ARG A 237 -0.35 15.00 -7.72
C ARG A 237 0.88 15.03 -8.63
N LEU A 238 1.47 13.88 -8.93
CA LEU A 238 2.63 13.76 -9.81
C LEU A 238 2.26 14.10 -11.26
N LEU A 239 1.14 13.58 -11.76
CA LEU A 239 0.65 13.82 -13.13
C LEU A 239 -0.04 15.18 -13.30
N LYS A 240 -0.46 15.81 -12.20
CA LYS A 240 -1.37 16.98 -12.20
C LYS A 240 -2.72 16.67 -12.87
N ASP A 241 -3.18 15.44 -12.74
CA ASP A 241 -4.48 14.98 -13.22
C ASP A 241 -5.36 14.58 -12.02
N PRO A 242 -6.45 15.30 -11.71
CA PRO A 242 -7.27 15.03 -10.54
C PRO A 242 -8.14 13.76 -10.64
N VAL A 243 -8.24 13.13 -11.82
CA VAL A 243 -9.18 12.03 -12.05
C VAL A 243 -8.96 10.87 -11.06
N TYR A 244 -7.73 10.43 -10.87
CA TYR A 244 -7.40 9.30 -9.99
C TYR A 244 -7.80 9.58 -8.53
N GLU A 245 -7.29 10.65 -7.94
CA GLU A 245 -7.64 11.03 -6.57
C GLU A 245 -9.16 11.20 -6.40
N ALA A 246 -9.82 11.84 -7.37
CA ALA A 246 -11.26 12.08 -7.30
C ALA A 246 -12.07 10.78 -7.24
N VAL A 247 -11.75 9.77 -8.07
CA VAL A 247 -12.50 8.50 -8.05
C VAL A 247 -12.26 7.71 -6.77
N ALA A 248 -11.02 7.70 -6.25
CA ALA A 248 -10.69 7.01 -5.00
C ALA A 248 -11.35 7.70 -3.78
N ARG A 249 -11.32 9.04 -3.73
CA ARG A 249 -11.99 9.85 -2.68
C ARG A 249 -13.50 9.65 -2.68
N ARG A 250 -14.10 9.57 -3.87
CA ARG A 250 -15.53 9.28 -4.03
C ARG A 250 -15.87 7.91 -3.44
N ALA A 251 -15.10 6.86 -3.75
CA ALA A 251 -15.32 5.53 -3.18
C ALA A 251 -15.25 5.52 -1.65
N VAL A 252 -14.24 6.17 -1.05
CA VAL A 252 -14.13 6.33 0.41
C VAL A 252 -15.35 7.06 0.99
N THR A 253 -15.78 8.15 0.36
CA THR A 253 -16.95 8.93 0.80
C THR A 253 -18.24 8.11 0.70
N SER A 254 -18.41 7.32 -0.36
CA SER A 254 -19.57 6.44 -0.53
C SER A 254 -19.61 5.38 0.56
N LEU A 255 -18.51 4.65 0.81
CA LEU A 255 -18.43 3.68 1.91
C LEU A 255 -18.76 4.34 3.24
N TRP A 256 -18.19 5.52 3.50
CA TRP A 256 -18.44 6.28 4.73
C TRP A 256 -19.92 6.62 4.97
N GLN A 257 -20.66 6.91 3.90
CA GLN A 257 -22.10 7.20 3.97
C GLN A 257 -22.95 5.96 4.21
N LEU A 258 -22.44 4.77 3.87
CA LEU A 258 -23.16 3.49 4.05
C LEU A 258 -23.05 2.92 5.48
N ARG A 259 -22.33 3.58 6.38
CA ARG A 259 -22.20 3.15 7.78
C ARG A 259 -23.55 3.00 8.47
N SER A 260 -23.60 2.11 9.46
CA SER A 260 -24.78 1.97 10.32
C SER A 260 -25.08 3.27 11.05
N ASN A 261 -26.30 3.80 10.89
CA ASN A 261 -26.78 4.96 11.65
C ASN A 261 -26.87 4.73 13.17
N VAL A 262 -26.80 3.46 13.61
CA VAL A 262 -26.88 3.09 15.03
C VAL A 262 -25.50 2.93 15.65
N THR A 263 -24.59 2.24 14.95
CA THR A 263 -23.27 1.87 15.51
C THR A 263 -22.11 2.66 14.93
N GLY A 264 -22.31 3.38 13.82
CA GLY A 264 -21.24 4.04 13.07
C GLY A 264 -20.28 3.08 12.36
N LEU A 265 -20.55 1.77 12.36
CA LEU A 265 -19.69 0.74 11.79
C LEU A 265 -20.02 0.43 10.32
N LEU A 266 -19.01 -0.02 9.59
CA LEU A 266 -19.09 -0.52 8.20
C LEU A 266 -19.31 -2.03 8.20
N GLY A 267 -19.96 -2.56 7.16
CA GLY A 267 -19.94 -3.99 6.85
C GLY A 267 -18.62 -4.43 6.20
N ASN A 268 -18.48 -5.73 5.94
CA ASN A 268 -17.34 -6.28 5.21
C ASN A 268 -17.55 -6.22 3.69
N VAL A 269 -18.69 -6.72 3.20
CA VAL A 269 -18.95 -6.86 1.75
C VAL A 269 -20.15 -6.01 1.36
N VAL A 270 -19.99 -5.19 0.33
CA VAL A 270 -21.01 -4.27 -0.19
C VAL A 270 -21.33 -4.59 -1.65
N ASN A 271 -22.61 -4.52 -1.99
CA ASN A 271 -23.05 -4.51 -3.36
C ASN A 271 -22.85 -3.11 -3.97
N ILE A 272 -22.00 -3.01 -5.00
CA ILE A 272 -21.59 -1.73 -5.61
C ILE A 272 -22.72 -1.08 -6.42
N GLN A 273 -23.78 -1.80 -6.76
CA GLN A 273 -24.91 -1.28 -7.53
C GLN A 273 -25.97 -0.70 -6.59
N THR A 274 -26.27 -1.39 -5.49
CA THR A 274 -27.34 -0.99 -4.55
C THR A 274 -26.84 -0.23 -3.33
N GLY A 275 -25.57 -0.38 -2.96
CA GLY A 275 -25.01 0.12 -1.70
C GLY A 275 -25.38 -0.73 -0.48
N GLU A 276 -26.04 -1.87 -0.67
CA GLU A 276 -26.42 -2.75 0.43
C GLU A 276 -25.25 -3.60 0.90
N TRP A 277 -25.09 -3.73 2.22
CA TRP A 277 -24.12 -4.63 2.83
C TRP A 277 -24.61 -6.08 2.72
N THR A 278 -23.98 -6.89 1.87
CA THR A 278 -24.25 -8.33 1.79
C THR A 278 -23.46 -9.12 2.84
N GLY A 279 -22.29 -8.60 3.24
CA GLY A 279 -21.53 -9.05 4.40
C GLY A 279 -21.62 -8.03 5.53
N THR A 280 -22.52 -8.22 6.48
CA THR A 280 -22.80 -7.23 7.54
C THR A 280 -21.88 -7.33 8.77
N MET A 281 -21.04 -8.36 8.85
CA MET A 281 -20.08 -8.50 9.95
C MET A 281 -19.05 -7.38 9.89
N SER A 282 -18.97 -6.59 10.96
CA SER A 282 -17.97 -5.55 11.15
C SER A 282 -16.79 -6.06 11.97
N GLY A 283 -15.61 -5.49 11.77
CA GLY A 283 -14.40 -5.89 12.47
C GLY A 283 -13.16 -5.11 12.02
N LEU A 284 -12.02 -5.54 12.53
CA LEU A 284 -10.68 -5.00 12.20
C LEU A 284 -9.85 -6.00 11.39
N GLY A 285 -10.45 -7.11 10.97
CA GLY A 285 -9.79 -8.16 10.21
C GLY A 285 -9.87 -7.96 8.70
N ALA A 286 -9.52 -9.01 7.98
CA ALA A 286 -9.47 -9.04 6.53
C ALA A 286 -10.77 -8.52 5.88
N GLY A 287 -10.59 -7.62 4.91
CA GLY A 287 -11.67 -7.01 4.13
C GLY A 287 -12.20 -5.69 4.69
N ILE A 288 -11.74 -5.25 5.87
CA ILE A 288 -12.12 -3.95 6.47
C ILE A 288 -10.91 -3.17 7.01
N ASP A 289 -9.91 -3.86 7.55
CA ASP A 289 -8.64 -3.35 8.08
C ASP A 289 -8.10 -2.05 7.42
N SER A 290 -7.64 -2.14 6.18
CA SER A 290 -6.87 -1.08 5.51
C SER A 290 -7.71 0.13 5.13
N PHE A 291 -9.04 0.04 5.17
CA PHE A 291 -9.92 1.23 5.09
C PHE A 291 -9.57 2.22 6.21
N PHE A 292 -9.50 1.75 7.46
CA PHE A 292 -9.20 2.62 8.60
C PHE A 292 -7.77 3.15 8.55
N GLU A 293 -6.81 2.32 8.13
CA GLU A 293 -5.42 2.77 7.96
C GLU A 293 -5.31 3.91 6.95
N TYR A 294 -6.01 3.80 5.82
CA TYR A 294 -5.93 4.77 4.74
C TYR A 294 -6.53 6.12 5.13
N LEU A 295 -7.54 6.16 6.01
CA LEU A 295 -8.05 7.44 6.54
C LEU A 295 -6.93 8.21 7.26
N LEU A 296 -6.22 7.58 8.19
CA LEU A 296 -5.14 8.27 8.90
C LEU A 296 -3.95 8.58 7.99
N LYS A 297 -3.53 7.61 7.16
CA LYS A 297 -2.39 7.77 6.25
C LYS A 297 -2.66 8.86 5.20
N ALA A 298 -3.88 8.96 4.68
CA ALA A 298 -4.26 9.97 3.70
C ALA A 298 -4.26 11.37 4.33
N TYR A 299 -4.72 11.52 5.57
CA TYR A 299 -4.56 12.78 6.30
C TYR A 299 -3.09 13.18 6.46
N ILE A 300 -2.23 12.24 6.87
CA ILE A 300 -0.79 12.51 7.04
C ILE A 300 -0.16 12.94 5.71
N LEU A 301 -0.53 12.29 4.61
CA LEU A 301 0.10 12.50 3.31
C LEU A 301 -0.44 13.74 2.59
N PHE A 302 -1.73 14.05 2.75
CA PHE A 302 -2.44 15.03 1.93
C PHE A 302 -3.03 16.20 2.72
N GLY A 303 -3.16 16.09 4.05
CA GLY A 303 -3.62 17.16 4.93
C GLY A 303 -5.14 17.38 4.97
N GLU A 304 -5.92 16.50 4.34
CA GLU A 304 -7.39 16.66 4.26
C GLU A 304 -8.07 16.37 5.60
N SER A 305 -8.63 17.39 6.23
CA SER A 305 -9.26 17.29 7.55
C SER A 305 -10.42 16.28 7.63
N SER A 306 -11.10 16.03 6.52
CA SER A 306 -12.17 15.04 6.42
C SER A 306 -11.66 13.63 6.74
N ASP A 307 -10.46 13.27 6.27
CA ASP A 307 -9.86 11.96 6.51
C ASP A 307 -9.60 11.71 7.99
N LEU A 308 -9.00 12.69 8.69
CA LEU A 308 -8.76 12.60 10.13
C LEU A 308 -10.06 12.52 10.92
N LYS A 309 -11.07 13.29 10.51
CA LYS A 309 -12.40 13.24 11.13
C LYS A 309 -13.00 11.84 11.00
N MET A 310 -12.95 11.26 9.78
CA MET A 310 -13.45 9.92 9.53
C MET A 310 -12.69 8.86 10.36
N PHE A 311 -11.37 8.99 10.46
CA PHE A 311 -10.56 8.09 11.28
C PHE A 311 -10.95 8.15 12.77
N ASN A 312 -11.04 9.36 13.34
CA ASN A 312 -11.35 9.53 14.76
C ASN A 312 -12.76 9.02 15.11
N GLU A 313 -13.76 9.30 14.27
CA GLU A 313 -15.12 8.78 14.46
C GLU A 313 -15.16 7.24 14.38
N SER A 314 -14.42 6.66 13.43
CA SER A 314 -14.29 5.19 13.32
C SER A 314 -13.64 4.61 14.56
N TYR A 315 -12.52 5.20 15.00
CA TYR A 315 -11.73 4.73 16.13
C TYR A 315 -12.54 4.70 17.43
N GLU A 316 -13.34 5.74 17.69
CA GLU A 316 -14.23 5.75 18.86
C GLU A 316 -15.36 4.72 18.74
N SER A 317 -15.98 4.58 17.56
CA SER A 317 -17.01 3.55 17.32
C SER A 317 -16.47 2.14 17.52
N ILE A 318 -15.26 1.87 17.00
CA ILE A 318 -14.53 0.61 17.17
C ILE A 318 -14.25 0.34 18.65
N LYS A 319 -13.70 1.31 19.39
CA LYS A 319 -13.40 1.14 20.81
C LYS A 319 -14.64 0.87 21.65
N PHE A 320 -15.77 1.45 21.28
CA PHE A 320 -17.03 1.28 21.99
C PHE A 320 -17.69 -0.07 21.68
N HIS A 321 -17.74 -0.48 20.41
CA HIS A 321 -18.51 -1.65 19.97
C HIS A 321 -17.69 -2.94 19.82
N LEU A 322 -16.42 -2.85 19.44
CA LEU A 322 -15.56 -4.01 19.23
C LEU A 322 -14.82 -4.31 20.54
N ARG A 323 -15.30 -5.37 21.20
CA ARG A 323 -14.89 -5.79 22.54
C ARG A 323 -13.37 -6.00 22.62
N ARG A 324 -12.76 -5.43 23.65
CA ARG A 324 -11.42 -5.82 24.11
C ARG A 324 -11.54 -7.19 24.76
N GLY A 325 -10.87 -8.19 24.17
CA GLY A 325 -10.57 -9.44 24.87
C GLY A 325 -9.73 -9.16 26.11
#